data_AF-A0A840ARB6-F1
#
_entry.id   AF-A0A840ARB6-F1
#
_cell.length_a   1.000
_cell.length_b   1.000
_cell.length_c   1.000
_cell.angle_alpha   90.00
_cell.angle_beta   90.00
_cell.angle_gamma   90.00
#
_symmetry.space_group_name_H-M   'P 1'
#
loop_
_entity.id
_entity.type
_entity.pdbx_description
1 polymer ?
#
loop_
_entity_poly.entity_id
_entity_poly.type
_entity_poly.pdbx_seq_one_letter_code
_entity_poly.pdbx_strand_id
1 'polypeptide(L)'
;MKKSMMVAAALLLSGFAGNAYADAAGAVTCAAGLSGDAKTIYDATAPNVTAGADIRALVTTQTKSLVMNGTIGRGGAKAAATAAGACLAMLP
;
A
#
# COMPACT_ATOMS: atom_id res chain seq x y z
N MET A 1 -22.22 29.11 -36.71
CA MET A 1 -21.45 30.19 -36.09
C MET A 1 -21.09 29.78 -34.66
N LYS A 2 -19.78 29.62 -34.36
CA LYS A 2 -19.12 29.87 -33.05
C LYS A 2 -19.64 29.00 -31.88
N LYS A 3 -18.89 28.05 -31.30
CA LYS A 3 -17.53 28.20 -30.77
C LYS A 3 -16.99 26.79 -30.40
N SER A 4 -15.94 26.34 -31.08
CA SER A 4 -15.03 25.32 -30.54
C SER A 4 -14.16 25.97 -29.49
N MET A 5 -14.05 25.39 -28.28
CA MET A 5 -12.83 25.56 -27.48
C MET A 5 -12.69 24.49 -26.37
N MET A 6 -11.72 23.61 -26.60
CA MET A 6 -10.71 23.12 -25.65
C MET A 6 -11.06 22.17 -24.50
N VAL A 7 -10.47 20.98 -24.65
CA VAL A 7 -10.09 19.97 -23.67
C VAL A 7 -9.30 20.58 -22.50
N ALA A 8 -9.63 20.16 -21.28
CA ALA A 8 -8.66 20.06 -20.18
C ALA A 8 -9.09 18.91 -19.25
N ALA A 9 -8.33 17.83 -19.28
CA ALA A 9 -8.40 16.72 -18.34
C ALA A 9 -8.08 17.23 -16.93
N ALA A 10 -9.08 17.26 -16.05
CA ALA A 10 -8.91 17.57 -14.65
C ALA A 10 -9.24 16.31 -13.82
N LEU A 11 -8.16 15.61 -13.47
CA LEU A 11 -7.96 14.79 -12.28
C LEU A 11 -9.21 14.39 -11.48
N LEU A 12 -9.63 13.14 -11.67
CA LEU A 12 -10.44 12.38 -10.73
C LEU A 12 -9.62 12.10 -9.46
N LEU A 13 -9.66 13.01 -8.48
CA LEU A 13 -9.25 12.76 -7.09
C LEU A 13 -10.41 13.06 -6.12
N SER A 14 -11.59 12.51 -6.40
CA SER A 14 -12.67 12.49 -5.43
C SER A 14 -12.37 11.41 -4.39
N GLY A 15 -11.88 11.87 -3.25
CA GLY A 15 -11.43 11.06 -2.12
C GLY A 15 -12.42 9.99 -1.69
N PHE A 16 -11.87 8.82 -1.42
CA PHE A 16 -12.56 7.70 -0.81
C PHE A 16 -12.84 8.07 0.66
N ALA A 17 -14.01 8.65 0.93
CA ALA A 17 -14.57 8.74 2.26
C ALA A 17 -15.10 7.35 2.67
N GLY A 18 -14.18 6.45 3.04
CA GLY A 18 -14.49 5.15 3.63
C GLY A 18 -14.65 5.30 5.14
N ASN A 19 -15.82 4.95 5.65
CA ASN A 19 -16.16 4.99 7.07
C ASN A 19 -15.27 4.04 7.88
N ALA A 20 -14.98 4.42 9.12
CA ALA A 20 -14.17 3.73 10.12
C ALA A 20 -14.75 2.36 10.54
N TYR A 21 -14.64 1.39 9.65
CA TYR A 21 -14.26 0.02 10.01
C TYR A 21 -12.79 -0.08 9.66
N ALA A 22 -12.00 -0.81 10.46
CA ALA A 22 -10.68 -1.26 10.06
C ALA A 22 -10.77 -1.90 8.67
N ASP A 23 -10.41 -1.14 7.63
CA ASP A 23 -10.92 -1.31 6.28
C ASP A 23 -10.08 -2.35 5.57
N ALA A 24 -10.23 -3.61 5.95
CA ALA A 24 -9.56 -4.72 5.29
C ALA A 24 -9.84 -4.72 3.78
N ALA A 25 -11.03 -4.27 3.36
CA ALA A 25 -11.37 -4.10 1.95
C ALA A 25 -10.58 -2.95 1.30
N GLY A 26 -10.42 -1.81 1.97
CA GLY A 26 -9.56 -0.72 1.51
C GLY A 26 -8.07 -1.06 1.52
N ALA A 27 -7.59 -1.82 2.51
CA ALA A 27 -6.23 -2.31 2.56
C ALA A 27 -5.92 -3.21 1.35
N VAL A 28 -6.84 -4.12 1.00
CA VAL A 28 -6.75 -4.97 -0.20
C VAL A 28 -6.80 -4.12 -1.48
N THR A 29 -7.67 -3.12 -1.53
CA THR A 29 -7.77 -2.20 -2.68
C THR A 29 -6.50 -1.38 -2.85
N CYS A 30 -5.92 -0.88 -1.77
CA CYS A 30 -4.62 -0.19 -1.75
C CYS A 30 -3.52 -1.15 -2.23
N ALA A 31 -3.51 -2.38 -1.73
CA ALA A 31 -2.53 -3.40 -2.08
C ALA A 31 -2.58 -3.80 -3.57
N ALA A 32 -3.74 -3.67 -4.22
CA ALA A 32 -3.89 -3.93 -5.64
C ALA A 32 -3.08 -2.95 -6.53
N GLY A 33 -2.78 -1.75 -6.03
CA GLY A 33 -1.96 -0.75 -6.72
C GLY A 33 -0.46 -0.85 -6.44
N LEU A 34 -0.01 -1.80 -5.62
CA LEU A 34 1.40 -1.93 -5.22
C LEU A 34 2.26 -2.55 -6.33
N SER A 35 3.53 -2.12 -6.39
CA SER A 35 4.57 -2.79 -7.18
C SER A 35 4.85 -4.19 -6.63
N GLY A 36 5.45 -5.08 -7.44
CA GLY A 36 5.65 -6.50 -7.07
C GLY A 36 6.30 -6.72 -5.70
N ASP A 37 7.41 -6.03 -5.41
CA ASP A 37 8.10 -6.13 -4.11
C ASP A 37 7.22 -5.60 -2.96
N ALA A 38 6.51 -4.48 -3.18
CA ALA A 38 5.65 -3.89 -2.17
C ALA A 38 4.44 -4.79 -1.88
N LYS A 39 3.86 -5.40 -2.91
CA LYS A 39 2.80 -6.39 -2.76
C LYS A 39 3.29 -7.63 -2.01
N THR A 40 4.50 -8.10 -2.30
CA THR A 40 5.11 -9.23 -1.59
C THR A 40 5.29 -8.93 -0.09
N ILE A 41 5.74 -7.72 0.26
CA ILE A 41 5.83 -7.28 1.66
C ILE A 41 4.45 -7.20 2.30
N TYR A 42 3.46 -6.62 1.61
CA TYR A 42 2.09 -6.52 2.09
C TYR A 42 1.52 -7.92 2.39
N ASP A 43 1.58 -8.84 1.44
CA ASP A 43 1.01 -10.18 1.56
C ASP A 43 1.69 -10.99 2.70
N ALA A 44 3.00 -10.81 2.90
CA ALA A 44 3.74 -11.45 3.99
C ALA A 44 3.47 -10.81 5.38
N THR A 45 3.02 -9.56 5.42
CA THR A 45 2.85 -8.80 6.66
C THR A 45 1.40 -8.75 7.13
N ALA A 46 0.44 -8.62 6.22
CA ALA A 46 -0.99 -8.48 6.50
C ALA A 46 -1.56 -9.54 7.47
N PRO A 47 -1.20 -10.84 7.38
CA PRO A 47 -1.69 -11.86 8.32
C PRO A 47 -1.23 -11.66 9.77
N ASN A 48 -0.17 -10.87 9.99
CA ASN A 48 0.41 -10.59 11.30
C ASN A 48 -0.06 -9.25 11.89
N VAL A 49 -0.82 -8.46 11.12
CA VAL A 49 -1.38 -7.20 11.61
C VAL A 49 -2.61 -7.50 12.46
N THR A 50 -2.56 -7.02 13.69
CA THR A 50 -3.63 -7.15 14.69
C THR A 50 -3.84 -5.80 15.35
N ALA A 51 -4.98 -5.63 16.01
CA ALA A 51 -5.32 -4.38 16.66
C ALA A 51 -4.24 -3.93 17.65
N GLY A 52 -3.69 -2.73 17.42
CA GLY A 52 -2.61 -2.16 18.22
C GLY A 52 -1.20 -2.67 17.89
N ALA A 53 -1.03 -3.45 16.82
CA ALA A 53 0.29 -3.89 16.37
C ALA A 53 1.16 -2.71 15.89
N ASP A 54 2.47 -2.79 16.13
CA ASP A 54 3.43 -1.87 15.54
C ASP A 54 3.68 -2.26 14.08
N ILE A 55 2.89 -1.65 13.18
CA ILE A 55 2.99 -1.87 11.73
C ILE A 55 4.41 -1.59 11.21
N ARG A 56 5.10 -0.58 11.75
CA ARG A 56 6.46 -0.25 11.32
C ARG A 56 7.42 -1.38 11.69
N ALA A 57 7.33 -1.90 12.91
CA ALA A 57 8.15 -3.01 13.36
C ALA A 57 7.87 -4.29 12.55
N LEU A 58 6.60 -4.60 12.30
CA LEU A 58 6.19 -5.76 11.50
C LEU A 58 6.71 -5.66 10.06
N VAL A 59 6.44 -4.56 9.37
CA VAL A 59 6.92 -4.32 8.01
C VAL A 59 8.44 -4.38 7.94
N THR A 60 9.14 -3.80 8.91
CA THR A 60 10.62 -3.83 8.95
C THR A 60 11.14 -5.26 9.10
N THR A 61 10.54 -6.04 10.00
CA THR A 61 10.92 -7.43 10.24
C THR A 61 10.70 -8.29 9.00
N GLN A 62 9.51 -8.20 8.40
CA GLN A 62 9.18 -8.97 7.20
C GLN A 62 10.01 -8.56 6.00
N THR A 63 10.19 -7.26 5.77
CA THR A 63 11.05 -6.76 4.68
C THR A 63 12.48 -7.26 4.85
N LYS A 64 13.04 -7.24 6.07
CA LYS A 64 14.39 -7.79 6.32
C LYS A 64 14.45 -9.28 6.00
N SER A 65 13.47 -10.06 6.46
CA SER A 65 13.39 -11.50 6.15
C SER A 65 13.38 -11.76 4.64
N LEU A 66 12.55 -11.02 3.90
CA LEU A 66 12.42 -11.12 2.44
C LEU A 66 13.67 -10.64 1.67
N VAL A 67 14.43 -9.71 2.22
CA VAL A 67 15.74 -9.33 1.65
C VAL A 67 16.79 -10.40 1.93
N MET A 68 16.81 -10.92 3.15
CA MET A 68 17.81 -11.91 3.59
C MET A 68 17.63 -13.26 2.89
N ASN A 69 16.38 -13.63 2.55
CA ASN A 69 16.10 -14.86 1.81
C ASN A 69 16.18 -14.69 0.27
N GLY A 70 16.47 -13.47 -0.22
CA GLY A 70 16.63 -13.17 -1.64
C GLY A 70 15.33 -12.94 -2.43
N THR A 71 14.17 -12.87 -1.77
CA THR A 71 12.88 -12.61 -2.44
C THR A 71 12.81 -11.17 -2.96
N ILE A 72 13.36 -10.20 -2.23
CA ILE A 72 13.32 -8.78 -2.58
C ILE A 72 14.74 -8.19 -2.66
N GLY A 73 14.98 -7.37 -3.67
CA GLY A 73 16.24 -6.65 -3.83
C GLY A 73 16.42 -5.57 -2.75
N ARG A 74 17.58 -5.55 -2.09
CA ARG A 74 17.90 -4.59 -1.02
C ARG A 74 17.78 -3.12 -1.43
N GLY A 75 18.05 -2.80 -2.71
CA GLY A 75 17.98 -1.43 -3.25
C GLY A 75 16.56 -0.85 -3.28
N GLY A 76 15.55 -1.69 -3.54
CA GLY A 76 14.13 -1.28 -3.60
C GLY A 76 13.36 -1.49 -2.29
N ALA A 77 13.90 -2.30 -1.38
CA ALA A 77 13.22 -2.78 -0.19
C ALA A 77 12.61 -1.67 0.68
N LYS A 78 13.31 -0.54 0.87
CA LYS A 78 12.79 0.58 1.69
C LYS A 78 11.56 1.24 1.06
N ALA A 79 11.61 1.50 -0.24
CA ALA A 79 10.49 2.12 -0.96
C ALA A 79 9.29 1.18 -0.98
N ALA A 80 9.54 -0.09 -1.29
CA ALA A 80 8.52 -1.15 -1.27
C ALA A 80 7.87 -1.31 0.11
N ALA A 81 8.67 -1.35 1.18
CA ALA A 81 8.20 -1.43 2.56
C ALA A 81 7.35 -0.23 2.96
N THR A 82 7.72 0.98 2.52
CA THR A 82 6.96 2.19 2.83
C THR A 82 5.59 2.17 2.15
N ALA A 83 5.53 1.77 0.88
CA ALA A 83 4.28 1.63 0.15
C ALA A 83 3.37 0.55 0.75
N ALA A 84 3.93 -0.62 1.08
CA ALA A 84 3.20 -1.69 1.76
C ALA A 84 2.67 -1.25 3.13
N GLY A 85 3.51 -0.59 3.93
CA GLY A 85 3.15 -0.08 5.26
C GLY A 85 2.00 0.93 5.24
N ALA A 86 1.90 1.75 4.20
CA ALA A 86 0.79 2.68 4.03
C ALA A 86 -0.56 1.96 3.85
N CYS A 87 -0.58 0.86 3.09
CA CYS A 87 -1.77 0.03 2.96
C CYS A 87 -2.07 -0.79 4.23
N LEU A 88 -1.04 -1.31 4.89
CA LEU A 88 -1.18 -2.09 6.13
C LEU A 88 -1.70 -1.24 7.30
N ALA A 89 -1.48 0.07 7.29
CA ALA A 89 -2.03 0.98 8.28
C ALA A 89 -3.57 1.12 8.23
N MET A 90 -4.22 0.58 7.19
CA MET A 90 -5.68 0.52 7.07
C MET A 90 -6.28 -0.73 7.73
N LEU A 91 -5.44 -1.71 8.10
CA LEU A 91 -5.84 -2.92 8.82
C LEU A 91 -6.10 -2.61 10.31
N PRO A 92 -6.84 -3.49 11.02
CA PRO A 92 -7.27 -3.26 12.41
C PRO A 92 -6.13 -3.05 13.41
#